data_AF-A0A931KC48-F1
#
_entry.id   AF-A0A931KC48-F1
#
_cell.length_a   1.000
_cell.length_b   1.000
_cell.length_c   1.000
_cell.angle_alpha   90.00
_cell.angle_beta   90.00
_cell.angle_gamma   90.00
#
_symmetry.space_group_name_H-M   'P 1'
#
loop_
_entity.id
_entity.type
_entity.pdbx_description
1 polymer ?
#
loop_
_entity_poly.entity_id
_entity_poly.type
_entity_poly.pdbx_seq_one_letter_code
_entity_poly.pdbx_strand_id
1 'polypeptide(L)' 'MEKSICLAVAILAGLLAFLMVADAAIGFPFGKANIVVDILIAIGAAILIWQSVATAREFR' A
#
# COMPACT_ATOMS: atom_id res chain seq x y z
N MET A 1 9.31 -20.30 -5.11
CA MET A 1 9.85 -18.97 -5.49
C MET A 1 8.76 -17.91 -5.40
N GLU A 2 7.51 -18.31 -5.65
CA GLU A 2 6.30 -17.46 -5.59
C GLU A 2 6.05 -16.83 -4.22
N LYS A 3 6.35 -17.55 -3.13
CA LYS A 3 6.16 -17.03 -1.76
C LYS A 3 7.00 -15.79 -1.46
N SER A 4 8.25 -15.78 -1.92
CA SER A 4 9.16 -14.63 -1.75
C SER A 4 8.69 -13.42 -2.56
N ILE A 5 8.10 -13.65 -3.74
CA ILE A 5 7.53 -12.59 -4.57
C ILE A 5 6.29 -12.00 -3.90
N CYS A 6 5.38 -12.83 -3.36
CA CYS A 6 4.21 -12.34 -2.62
C CYS A 6 4.63 -11.47 -1.42
N LEU A 7 5.64 -11.91 -0.67
CA LEU A 7 6.11 -11.17 0.50
C LEU A 7 6.80 -9.85 0.10
N ALA A 8 7.56 -9.85 -1.01
CA ALA A 8 8.14 -8.63 -1.57
C ALA A 8 7.07 -7.63 -2.03
N VAL A 9 6.02 -8.10 -2.71
CA VAL A 9 4.89 -7.27 -3.16
C VAL A 9 4.14 -6.68 -1.96
N ALA A 10 3.92 -7.46 -0.89
CA ALA A 10 3.31 -6.95 0.33
C ALA A 10 4.13 -5.82 0.96
N ILE A 11 5.47 -5.97 1.04
CA ILE A 11 6.38 -4.95 1.58
C ILE A 11 6.34 -3.68 0.73
N LEU A 12 6.41 -3.82 -0.60
CA LEU A 12 6.35 -2.68 -1.52
C LEU A 12 5.00 -1.94 -1.43
N ALA A 13 3.90 -2.67 -1.33
CA ALA A 13 2.58 -2.09 -1.13
C ALA A 13 2.48 -1.33 0.21
N GLY A 14 3.08 -1.87 1.28
CA GLY A 14 3.18 -1.17 2.57
C GLY A 14 4.01 0.10 2.50
N LEU A 15 5.13 0.08 1.77
CA LEU A 15 5.98 1.26 1.57
C LEU A 15 5.26 2.35 0.77
N LEU A 16 4.51 1.95 -0.27
CA LEU A 16 3.69 2.87 -1.07
C LEU A 16 2.60 3.54 -0.21
N ALA A 17 1.90 2.75 0.62
CA ALA A 17 0.91 3.29 1.54
C ALA A 17 1.53 4.31 2.51
N PHE A 18 2.70 3.99 3.06
CA PHE A 18 3.41 4.90 3.97
C PHE A 18 3.78 6.23 3.30
N LEU A 19 4.31 6.18 2.08
CA LEU A 19 4.65 7.39 1.31
C LEU A 19 3.43 8.26 1.00
N MET A 20 2.28 7.65 0.71
CA MET A 20 1.03 8.40 0.48
C MET A 20 0.48 9.03 1.75
N VAL A 21 0.55 8.33 2.89
CA VAL A 21 0.19 8.94 4.18
C VAL A 21 1.10 10.13 4.49
N ALA A 22 2.39 10.03 4.17
CA ALA A 22 3.34 11.13 4.34
C ALA A 22 3.02 12.31 3.38
N ASP A 23 2.68 12.03 2.12
CA ASP A 23 2.29 13.06 1.14
C ASP A 23 0.99 13.76 1.55
N ALA A 24 -0.01 13.01 2.00
CA ALA A 24 -1.26 13.57 2.54
C ALA A 24 -0.99 14.43 3.78
N ALA A 25 -0.16 13.97 4.72
CA ALA A 25 0.18 14.69 5.94
C ALA A 25 0.93 16.01 5.66
N ILE A 26 1.82 16.01 4.66
CA ILE A 26 2.56 17.21 4.24
C ILE A 26 1.69 18.11 3.37
N GLY A 27 0.91 17.56 2.44
CA GLY A 27 0.11 18.29 1.46
C GLY A 27 -1.14 18.96 2.04
N PHE A 28 -1.69 18.41 3.13
CA PHE A 28 -2.88 18.93 3.82
C PHE A 28 -2.71 20.38 4.30
N PRO A 29 -1.63 20.77 5.01
CA PRO A 29 -1.43 22.16 5.45
C PRO A 29 -1.11 23.15 4.32
N PHE A 30 -0.69 22.69 3.14
CA PHE A 30 -0.36 23.54 1.98
C PHE A 30 -1.47 23.60 0.92
N GLY A 31 -2.63 22.96 1.16
CA GLY A 31 -3.75 22.94 0.22
C GLY A 31 -3.46 22.23 -1.10
N LYS A 32 -2.42 21.39 -1.15
CA LYS A 32 -1.99 20.64 -2.33
C LYS A 32 -2.35 19.15 -2.25
N ALA A 33 -2.88 18.67 -1.12
CA ALA A 33 -3.29 17.29 -0.97
C ALA A 33 -4.47 16.96 -1.89
N ASN A 34 -4.30 15.91 -2.69
CA ASN A 34 -5.38 15.33 -3.46
C ASN A 34 -5.96 14.14 -2.69
N ILE A 35 -6.86 14.46 -1.75
CA ILE A 35 -7.47 13.49 -0.81
C ILE A 35 -8.08 12.29 -1.55
N VAL A 36 -8.63 12.49 -2.75
CA VAL A 36 -9.21 11.41 -3.56
C VAL A 36 -8.14 10.40 -3.97
N VAL A 37 -6.98 10.88 -4.43
CA VAL A 37 -5.85 10.03 -4.82
C VAL A 37 -5.28 9.31 -3.60
N ASP A 38 -5.13 10.01 -2.47
CA ASP A 38 -4.60 9.42 -1.23
C ASP A 38 -5.48 8.26 -0.74
N ILE A 39 -6.80 8.44 -0.75
CA ILE A 39 -7.76 7.40 -0.35
C ILE A 39 -7.73 6.22 -1.31
N LEU A 40 -7.72 6.47 -2.63
CA LEU A 40 -7.70 5.39 -3.62
C LEU A 40 -6.42 4.56 -3.52
N ILE A 41 -5.27 5.20 -3.33
CA ILE A 41 -4.00 4.49 -3.17
C ILE A 41 -3.95 3.73 -1.84
N ALA A 42 -4.47 4.30 -0.74
CA ALA A 42 -4.56 3.59 0.53
C ALA A 42 -5.41 2.32 0.44
N ILE A 43 -6.56 2.39 -0.23
CA ILE A 43 -7.41 1.21 -0.48
C ILE A 43 -6.69 0.19 -1.37
N GLY A 44 -6.06 0.63 -2.45
CA GLY A 44 -5.31 -0.24 -3.35
C GLY A 44 -4.17 -0.97 -2.65
N ALA A 45 -3.40 -0.27 -1.81
CA ALA A 45 -2.33 -0.85 -1.01
C ALA A 45 -2.86 -1.87 0.02
N ALA A 46 -3.98 -1.57 0.68
CA ALA A 46 -4.62 -2.51 1.62
C ALA A 46 -5.05 -3.81 0.92
N ILE A 47 -5.63 -3.71 -0.29
CA ILE A 47 -6.01 -4.87 -1.11
C ILE A 47 -4.77 -5.67 -1.50
N LEU A 48 -3.70 -5.01 -1.96
CA LEU A 48 -2.45 -5.69 -2.36
C LEU A 48 -1.79 -6.42 -1.20
N ILE A 49 -1.74 -5.81 -0.02
CA ILE A 49 -1.22 -6.46 1.19
C ILE A 49 -2.07 -7.67 1.56
N TRP A 50 -3.40 -7.52 1.57
CA TRP A 50 -4.31 -8.61 1.92
C TRP A 50 -4.17 -9.80 0.96
N GLN A 51 -4.18 -9.54 -0.36
CA GLN A 51 -4.00 -10.56 -1.39
C GLN A 51 -2.63 -11.24 -1.26
N SER A 52 -1.56 -10.46 -1.12
CA SER A 52 -0.21 -10.99 -0.97
C SER A 52 -0.07 -11.90 0.27
N VAL A 53 -0.71 -11.53 1.39
CA VAL A 53 -0.71 -12.33 2.63
C VAL A 53 -1.59 -13.57 2.49
N ALA A 54 -2.76 -13.46 1.89
CA ALA A 54 -3.67 -14.60 1.65
C ALA A 54 -2.99 -15.65 0.77
N THR A 55 -2.44 -15.24 -0.37
CA THR A 55 -1.70 -16.10 -1.28
C THR A 55 -0.46 -16.71 -0.63
N ALA A 56 0.31 -15.94 0.16
CA ALA A 56 1.47 -16.46 0.87
C ALA A 56 1.13 -17.52 1.94
N ARG A 57 -0.11 -17.50 2.47
CA ARG A 57 -0.63 -18.52 3.41
C ARG A 57 -1.05 -19.81 2.69
N GLU A 58 -1.58 -19.72 1.48
CA GLU A 58 -1.93 -20.89 0.66
C GLU A 58 -0.70 -21.66 0.17
N PHE A 59 0.42 -20.98 -0.03
CA PHE A 59 1.72 -21.59 -0.35
C PHE A 59 2.45 -22.19 0.87
N ARG A 60 1.77 -22.41 2.00
CA ARG A 60 2.33 -23.04 3.20
C ARG A 60 1.70 -24.41 3.42
#